data_AF-A0A2W2CN09-F1
#
_entry.id   AF-A0A2W2CN09-F1
#
_cell.length_a   1.000
_cell.length_b   1.000
_cell.length_c   1.000
_cell.angle_alpha   90.00
_cell.angle_beta   90.00
_cell.angle_gamma   90.00
#
_symmetry.space_group_name_H-M   'P 1'
#
loop_
_entity.id
_entity.type
_entity.pdbx_description
1 polymer ?
#
loop_
_entity_poly.entity_id
_entity_poly.type
_entity_poly.pdbx_seq_one_letter_code
_entity_poly.pdbx_strand_id
1 'polypeptide(L)'
;MGMDIHDQYERDADQHLATYGLHVAPDQVPIVRDVLMRETRREADTYAGRGTIPGNTQLMRICAVQLWHAGAVEDVLLVHRARRSSMDATGAVDAELMLGAGVARTKAYLATLATDEARQILEEIAWVEDSYAADRYAAFLDTYYRTA
;
A
#
# COMPACT_ATOMS: atom_id res chain seq x y z
N MET A 1 20.83 12.81 -22.38
CA MET A 1 19.64 13.45 -21.77
C MET A 1 19.16 12.46 -20.71
N GLY A 2 19.51 12.71 -19.45
CA GLY A 2 19.16 11.81 -18.35
C GLY A 2 17.64 11.85 -18.16
N MET A 3 17.03 10.69 -18.09
CA MET A 3 15.61 10.51 -17.85
C MET A 3 15.26 11.04 -16.46
N ASP A 4 14.17 11.81 -16.35
CA ASP A 4 13.70 12.31 -15.06
C ASP A 4 13.35 11.11 -14.16
N ILE A 5 13.67 11.21 -12.87
CA ILE A 5 13.38 10.17 -11.89
C ILE A 5 11.87 9.93 -11.78
N HIS A 6 11.07 10.98 -11.98
CA HIS A 6 9.62 10.90 -12.02
C HIS A 6 9.13 10.08 -13.22
N ASP A 7 9.59 10.37 -14.44
CA ASP A 7 9.25 9.59 -15.64
C ASP A 7 9.65 8.11 -15.51
N GLN A 8 10.76 7.84 -14.82
CA GLN A 8 11.21 6.47 -14.57
C GLN A 8 10.29 5.76 -13.56
N TYR A 9 9.85 6.47 -12.51
CA TYR A 9 8.96 5.92 -11.50
C TYR A 9 7.57 5.60 -12.04
N GLU A 10 7.02 6.47 -12.88
CA GLU A 10 5.77 6.20 -13.58
C GLU A 10 5.89 4.92 -14.42
N ARG A 11 6.97 4.81 -15.23
CA ARG A 11 7.20 3.62 -16.05
C ARG A 11 7.40 2.34 -15.24
N ASP A 12 8.13 2.40 -14.12
CA ASP A 12 8.34 1.22 -13.27
C ASP A 12 7.03 0.78 -12.61
N ALA A 13 6.20 1.73 -12.20
CA ALA A 13 4.86 1.47 -11.64
C ALA A 13 3.94 0.83 -12.69
N ASP A 14 3.89 1.39 -13.90
CA ASP A 14 3.08 0.88 -15.00
C ASP A 14 3.56 -0.50 -15.47
N GLN A 15 4.88 -0.71 -15.55
CA GLN A 15 5.44 -2.01 -15.92
C GLN A 15 5.11 -3.06 -14.85
N HIS A 16 5.18 -2.73 -13.57
CA HIS A 16 4.80 -3.65 -12.49
C HIS A 16 3.31 -4.02 -12.58
N LEU A 17 2.44 -3.02 -12.78
CA LEU A 17 1.02 -3.24 -12.96
C LEU A 17 0.71 -4.08 -14.21
N ALA A 18 1.37 -3.81 -15.35
CA ALA A 18 1.20 -4.59 -16.57
C ALA A 18 1.68 -6.04 -16.42
N THR A 19 2.70 -6.28 -15.59
CA THR A 19 3.29 -7.60 -15.38
C THR A 19 2.41 -8.48 -14.48
N TYR A 20 1.88 -7.93 -13.38
CA TYR A 20 1.19 -8.71 -12.35
C TYR A 20 -0.33 -8.47 -12.30
N GLY A 21 -0.83 -7.41 -12.94
CA GLY A 21 -2.21 -6.96 -12.81
C GLY A 21 -2.55 -6.45 -11.41
N LEU A 22 -3.80 -6.04 -11.21
CA LEU A 22 -4.32 -5.66 -9.88
C LEU A 22 -4.56 -6.88 -8.99
N HIS A 23 -5.03 -7.98 -9.59
CA HIS A 23 -5.28 -9.24 -8.90
C HIS A 23 -4.11 -10.18 -9.11
N VAL A 24 -3.12 -10.09 -8.22
CA VAL A 24 -1.92 -10.92 -8.30
C VAL A 24 -2.23 -12.38 -7.95
N ALA A 25 -1.54 -13.31 -8.59
CA ALA A 25 -1.67 -14.72 -8.25
C ALA A 25 -1.12 -14.99 -6.83
N PRO A 26 -1.67 -15.97 -6.07
CA PRO A 26 -1.26 -16.22 -4.69
C PRO A 26 0.24 -16.48 -4.49
N ASP A 27 0.90 -17.10 -5.46
CA ASP A 27 2.34 -17.38 -5.47
C ASP A 27 3.20 -16.13 -5.76
N GLN A 28 2.59 -15.07 -6.29
CA GLN A 28 3.24 -13.79 -6.58
C GLN A 28 3.09 -12.75 -5.46
N VAL A 29 2.16 -12.96 -4.52
CA VAL A 29 1.97 -12.06 -3.36
C VAL A 29 3.28 -11.78 -2.59
N PRO A 30 4.18 -12.75 -2.34
CA PRO A 30 5.47 -12.48 -1.69
C PRO A 30 6.33 -11.45 -2.46
N ILE A 31 6.30 -11.47 -3.79
CA ILE A 31 7.04 -10.51 -4.62
C ILE A 31 6.51 -9.09 -4.40
N VAL A 32 5.18 -8.94 -4.34
CA VAL A 32 4.54 -7.65 -4.06
C VAL A 32 4.94 -7.12 -2.69
N ARG A 33 4.98 -7.98 -1.66
CA ARG A 33 5.44 -7.59 -0.32
C ARG A 33 6.88 -7.11 -0.34
N ASP A 34 7.77 -7.83 -1.03
CA ASP A 34 9.18 -7.46 -1.13
C ASP A 34 9.40 -6.12 -1.82
N VAL A 35 8.64 -5.85 -2.90
CA VAL A 35 8.64 -4.55 -3.57
C VAL A 35 8.15 -3.45 -2.64
N LEU A 36 7.01 -3.64 -1.97
CA LEU A 36 6.46 -2.64 -1.04
C LEU A 36 7.43 -2.35 0.11
N MET A 37 8.04 -3.38 0.71
CA MET A 37 9.05 -3.20 1.76
C MET A 37 10.26 -2.41 1.28
N ARG A 38 10.77 -2.71 0.07
CA ARG A 38 11.92 -2.02 -0.51
C ARG A 38 11.62 -0.53 -0.75
N GLU A 39 10.52 -0.22 -1.41
CA GLU A 39 10.15 1.18 -1.70
C GLU A 39 9.81 1.94 -0.42
N THR A 40 9.13 1.31 0.55
CA THR A 40 8.87 1.88 1.88
C THR A 40 10.15 2.29 2.58
N ARG A 41 11.19 1.44 2.54
CA ARG A 41 12.48 1.75 3.14
C ARG A 41 13.19 2.90 2.44
N ARG A 42 13.22 2.90 1.10
CA ARG A 42 13.81 3.99 0.31
C ARG A 42 13.15 5.33 0.62
N GLU A 43 11.83 5.31 0.71
CA GLU A 43 11.03 6.49 1.03
C GLU A 43 11.32 7.00 2.43
N ALA A 44 11.28 6.13 3.44
CA ALA A 44 11.57 6.49 4.82
C ALA A 44 13.02 6.99 5.01
N ASP A 45 14.00 6.37 4.35
CA ASP A 45 15.39 6.79 4.43
C ASP A 45 15.60 8.16 3.76
N THR A 46 14.98 8.41 2.62
CA THR A 46 15.05 9.70 1.92
C THR A 46 14.33 10.80 2.71
N TYR A 47 13.12 10.54 3.20
CA TYR A 47 12.37 11.48 4.05
C TYR A 47 13.13 11.86 5.32
N ALA A 48 13.90 10.92 5.90
CA ALA A 48 14.75 11.17 7.06
C ALA A 48 16.13 11.78 6.73
N GLY A 49 16.40 12.12 5.47
CA GLY A 49 17.67 12.70 5.01
C GLY A 49 18.87 11.74 5.02
N ARG A 50 18.62 10.42 5.07
CA ARG A 50 19.67 9.37 5.05
C ARG A 50 19.81 8.68 3.69
N GLY A 51 18.78 8.75 2.86
CA GLY A 51 18.72 8.16 1.52
C GLY A 51 18.97 9.19 0.42
N THR A 52 19.50 8.71 -0.71
CA THR A 52 19.68 9.50 -1.94
C THR A 52 18.76 9.06 -3.08
N ILE A 53 18.00 7.98 -2.86
CA ILE A 53 17.07 7.40 -3.82
C ILE A 53 15.70 7.35 -3.13
N PRO A 54 14.73 8.19 -3.53
CA PRO A 54 13.39 8.16 -2.97
C PRO A 54 12.70 6.83 -3.22
N GLY A 55 11.62 6.55 -2.48
CA GLY A 55 10.76 5.43 -2.82
C GLY A 55 9.81 5.84 -3.93
N ASN A 56 9.42 4.88 -4.77
CA ASN A 56 8.37 5.12 -5.74
C ASN A 56 6.98 4.98 -5.07
N THR A 57 6.38 6.11 -4.66
CA THR A 57 5.08 6.14 -3.97
C THR A 57 3.92 5.65 -4.83
N GLN A 58 3.98 5.80 -6.16
CA GLN A 58 2.98 5.22 -7.07
C GLN A 58 3.06 3.69 -7.08
N LEU A 59 4.28 3.13 -7.14
CA LEU A 59 4.50 1.70 -7.03
C LEU A 59 4.09 1.17 -5.64
N MET A 60 4.36 1.92 -4.57
CA MET A 60 3.88 1.57 -3.22
C MET A 60 2.36 1.45 -3.17
N ARG A 61 1.63 2.41 -3.79
CA ARG A 61 0.17 2.38 -3.88
C ARG A 61 -0.33 1.16 -4.65
N ILE A 62 0.27 0.87 -5.82
CA ILE A 62 -0.09 -0.32 -6.62
C ILE A 62 0.11 -1.60 -5.81
N CYS A 63 1.26 -1.74 -5.13
CA CYS A 63 1.50 -2.90 -4.27
C CYS A 63 0.49 -2.99 -3.12
N ALA A 64 0.14 -1.88 -2.48
CA ALA A 64 -0.88 -1.87 -1.43
C ALA A 64 -2.27 -2.30 -1.95
N VAL A 65 -2.65 -1.91 -3.17
CA VAL A 65 -3.88 -2.36 -3.85
C VAL A 65 -3.84 -3.86 -4.14
N GLN A 66 -2.72 -4.37 -4.64
CA GLN A 66 -2.52 -5.80 -4.89
C GLN A 66 -2.64 -6.62 -3.60
N LEU A 67 -2.07 -6.14 -2.49
CA LEU A 67 -2.21 -6.79 -1.17
C LEU A 67 -3.63 -6.66 -0.61
N TRP A 68 -4.31 -5.54 -0.85
CA TRP A 68 -5.72 -5.37 -0.49
C TRP A 68 -6.59 -6.45 -1.15
N HIS A 69 -6.41 -6.68 -2.46
CA HIS A 69 -7.11 -7.76 -3.16
C HIS A 69 -6.70 -9.16 -2.69
N ALA A 70 -5.44 -9.37 -2.28
CA ALA A 70 -4.99 -10.65 -1.74
C ALA A 70 -5.63 -10.97 -0.36
N GLY A 71 -5.99 -9.95 0.42
CA GLY A 71 -6.84 -10.09 1.60
C GLY A 71 -6.21 -10.81 2.80
N ALA A 72 -4.87 -10.91 2.85
CA ALA A 72 -4.17 -11.44 4.02
C ALA A 72 -4.14 -10.37 5.13
N VAL A 73 -4.53 -10.76 6.34
CA VAL A 73 -4.74 -9.79 7.43
C VAL A 73 -3.43 -9.20 7.95
N GLU A 74 -2.34 -9.95 7.81
CA GLU A 74 -0.99 -9.58 8.21
C GLU A 74 -0.46 -8.39 7.39
N ASP A 75 -0.95 -8.21 6.16
CA ASP A 75 -0.50 -7.14 5.26
C ASP A 75 -0.91 -5.75 5.75
N VAL A 76 -1.87 -5.66 6.68
CA VAL A 76 -2.25 -4.39 7.34
C VAL A 76 -1.04 -3.64 7.91
N LEU A 77 -0.09 -4.36 8.51
CA LEU A 77 1.10 -3.76 9.11
C LEU A 77 2.05 -3.24 8.02
N LEU A 78 2.18 -3.97 6.92
CA LEU A 78 3.04 -3.58 5.83
C LEU A 78 2.49 -2.35 5.10
N VAL A 79 1.19 -2.32 4.83
CA VAL A 79 0.51 -1.18 4.20
C VAL A 79 0.56 0.05 5.11
N HIS A 80 0.36 -0.11 6.42
CA HIS A 80 0.51 0.99 7.37
C HIS A 80 1.93 1.58 7.37
N ARG A 81 2.97 0.74 7.42
CA ARG A 81 4.37 1.20 7.36
C ARG A 81 4.69 1.93 6.06
N ALA A 82 4.17 1.42 4.94
CA ALA A 82 4.30 2.08 3.65
C ALA A 82 3.65 3.46 3.67
N ARG A 83 2.41 3.57 4.15
CA ARG A 83 1.70 4.84 4.29
C ARG A 83 2.45 5.84 5.18
N ARG A 84 3.04 5.39 6.28
CA ARG A 84 3.70 6.23 7.29
C ARG A 84 5.16 6.57 6.97
N SER A 85 5.71 6.12 5.84
CA SER A 85 7.12 6.34 5.51
C SER A 85 7.48 7.80 5.22
N SER A 86 6.53 8.57 4.69
CA SER A 86 6.68 10.00 4.39
C SER A 86 5.32 10.70 4.28
N MET A 87 5.36 12.03 4.14
CA MET A 87 4.16 12.82 3.83
C MET A 87 3.57 12.47 2.46
N ASP A 88 4.41 12.22 1.44
CA ASP A 88 3.97 11.86 0.10
C ASP A 88 3.34 10.46 0.08
N ALA A 89 3.92 9.51 0.81
CA ALA A 89 3.34 8.17 0.97
C ALA A 89 2.01 8.19 1.74
N THR A 90 1.86 9.10 2.71
CA THR A 90 0.59 9.35 3.40
C THR A 90 -0.47 9.92 2.44
N GLY A 91 -0.08 10.67 1.41
CA GLY A 91 -1.00 11.11 0.36
C GLY A 91 -1.32 10.02 -0.67
N ALA A 92 -0.37 9.12 -0.94
CA ALA A 92 -0.48 8.13 -2.01
C ALA A 92 -1.15 6.81 -1.61
N VAL A 93 -0.94 6.35 -0.37
CA VAL A 93 -1.47 5.06 0.12
C VAL A 93 -2.67 5.31 1.01
N ASP A 94 -3.88 5.14 0.48
CA ASP A 94 -5.14 5.33 1.20
C ASP A 94 -5.24 4.45 2.45
N ALA A 95 -5.92 4.93 3.50
CA ALA A 95 -6.08 4.17 4.75
C ALA A 95 -6.95 2.92 4.55
N GLU A 96 -7.92 2.97 3.63
CA GLU A 96 -8.79 1.86 3.23
C GLU A 96 -7.99 0.65 2.70
N LEU A 97 -6.78 0.86 2.18
CA LEU A 97 -5.92 -0.24 1.70
C LEU A 97 -5.44 -1.17 2.82
N MET A 98 -5.51 -0.73 4.09
CA MET A 98 -5.27 -1.59 5.25
C MET A 98 -6.41 -2.60 5.50
N LEU A 99 -7.56 -2.45 4.83
CA LEU A 99 -8.79 -3.20 5.10
C LEU A 99 -9.03 -4.35 4.11
N GLY A 100 -7.98 -4.87 3.45
CA GLY A 100 -8.10 -5.95 2.47
C GLY A 100 -8.71 -7.25 3.02
N ALA A 101 -8.44 -7.56 4.29
CA ALA A 101 -9.07 -8.69 4.97
C ALA A 101 -10.50 -8.41 5.49
N GLY A 102 -10.98 -7.17 5.32
CA GLY A 102 -12.23 -6.66 5.87
C GLY A 102 -12.07 -6.05 7.27
N VAL A 103 -12.89 -5.03 7.59
CA VAL A 103 -12.84 -4.26 8.85
C VAL A 103 -12.81 -5.13 10.09
N ALA A 104 -13.79 -6.04 10.23
CA ALA A 104 -13.92 -6.86 11.43
C ALA A 104 -12.70 -7.77 11.65
N ARG A 105 -12.21 -8.41 10.58
CA ARG A 105 -11.05 -9.32 10.65
C ARG A 105 -9.76 -8.55 10.93
N THR A 106 -9.56 -7.41 10.28
CA THR A 106 -8.42 -6.52 10.54
C THR A 106 -8.40 -6.03 11.99
N LYS A 107 -9.53 -5.54 12.51
CA LYS A 107 -9.61 -5.08 13.92
C LYS A 107 -9.36 -6.20 14.92
N ALA A 108 -9.94 -7.37 14.69
CA ALA A 108 -9.72 -8.53 15.54
C ALA A 108 -8.23 -8.93 15.58
N TYR A 109 -7.57 -9.00 14.41
CA TYR A 109 -6.14 -9.30 14.32
C TYR A 109 -5.28 -8.27 15.06
N LEU A 110 -5.50 -6.97 14.81
CA LEU A 110 -4.74 -5.90 15.47
C LEU A 110 -4.90 -5.93 16.99
N ALA A 111 -6.11 -6.22 17.48
CA ALA A 111 -6.36 -6.37 18.91
C ALA A 111 -5.54 -7.51 19.55
N THR A 112 -5.23 -8.58 18.80
CA THR A 112 -4.38 -9.68 19.31
C THR A 112 -2.90 -9.32 19.41
N LEU A 113 -2.42 -8.37 18.60
CA LEU A 113 -1.00 -8.00 18.60
C LEU A 113 -0.62 -7.13 19.81
N ALA A 114 -1.55 -6.28 20.27
CA ALA A 114 -1.37 -5.38 21.42
C ALA A 114 -0.09 -4.51 21.36
N THR A 115 0.39 -4.17 20.16
CA THR A 115 1.53 -3.27 19.96
C THR A 115 1.10 -1.82 19.78
N ASP A 116 2.03 -0.87 19.95
CA ASP A 116 1.76 0.55 19.68
C ASP A 116 1.42 0.80 18.21
N GLU A 117 2.09 0.10 17.29
CA GLU A 117 1.77 0.14 15.87
C GLU A 117 0.33 -0.34 15.60
N ALA A 118 -0.11 -1.43 16.22
CA ALA A 118 -1.48 -1.92 16.06
C ALA A 118 -2.51 -0.92 16.58
N ARG A 119 -2.21 -0.20 17.67
CA ARG A 119 -3.08 0.86 18.21
C ARG A 119 -3.21 2.04 17.24
N GLN A 120 -2.10 2.48 16.64
CA GLN A 120 -2.11 3.55 15.64
C GLN A 120 -2.96 3.16 14.42
N ILE A 121 -2.84 1.92 13.95
CA ILE A 121 -3.66 1.42 12.85
C ILE A 121 -5.15 1.42 13.22
N LEU A 122 -5.49 0.98 14.44
CA LEU A 122 -6.88 1.01 14.92
C LEU A 122 -7.45 2.43 14.96
N GLU A 123 -6.64 3.41 15.37
CA GLU A 123 -7.02 4.83 15.36
C GLU A 123 -7.24 5.34 13.93
N GLU A 124 -6.37 5.00 12.97
CA GLU A 124 -6.55 5.39 11.57
C GLU A 124 -7.78 4.73 10.93
N ILE A 125 -8.01 3.44 11.17
CA ILE A 125 -9.15 2.70 10.65
C ILE A 125 -10.47 3.30 11.16
N ALA A 126 -10.52 3.76 12.41
CA ALA A 126 -11.72 4.35 13.00
C ALA A 126 -12.23 5.59 12.22
N TRP A 127 -11.37 6.30 11.49
CA TRP A 127 -11.76 7.44 10.67
C TRP A 127 -12.46 7.07 9.37
N VAL A 128 -12.21 5.87 8.84
CA VAL A 128 -12.69 5.44 7.51
C VAL A 128 -13.73 4.33 7.58
N GLU A 129 -13.75 3.54 8.65
CA GLU A 129 -14.53 2.29 8.73
C GLU A 129 -16.04 2.48 8.55
N ASP A 130 -16.61 3.58 9.03
CA ASP A 130 -18.05 3.86 8.94
C ASP A 130 -18.53 4.08 7.50
N SER A 131 -17.65 4.58 6.63
CA SER A 131 -17.95 4.86 5.23
C SER A 131 -17.44 3.79 4.28
N TYR A 132 -16.62 2.87 4.78
CA TYR A 132 -15.96 1.86 3.99
C TYR A 132 -16.92 0.75 3.57
N ALA A 133 -17.00 0.53 2.25
CA ALA A 133 -17.72 -0.59 1.67
C ALA A 133 -16.81 -1.28 0.66
N ALA A 134 -16.43 -2.54 0.95
CA ALA A 134 -15.42 -3.28 0.19
C ALA A 134 -15.76 -3.36 -1.31
N ASP A 135 -17.02 -3.68 -1.66
CA ASP A 135 -17.44 -3.78 -3.07
C ASP A 135 -17.35 -2.43 -3.81
N ARG A 136 -17.72 -1.34 -3.13
CA ARG A 136 -17.62 0.02 -3.69
C ARG A 136 -16.16 0.41 -3.88
N TYR A 137 -15.31 0.08 -2.91
CA TYR A 137 -13.89 0.39 -2.97
C TYR A 137 -13.18 -0.43 -4.06
N ALA A 138 -13.48 -1.73 -4.19
CA ALA A 138 -13.01 -2.56 -5.29
C ALA A 138 -13.39 -1.96 -6.66
N ALA A 139 -14.66 -1.59 -6.84
CA ALA A 139 -15.12 -0.99 -8.09
C ALA A 139 -14.43 0.35 -8.41
N PHE A 140 -14.11 1.14 -7.38
CA PHE A 140 -13.33 2.36 -7.51
C PHE A 140 -11.90 2.06 -7.97
N LEU A 141 -11.20 1.12 -7.33
CA LEU A 141 -9.83 0.72 -7.69
C LEU A 141 -9.77 0.16 -9.13
N ASP A 142 -10.70 -0.72 -9.47
CA ASP A 142 -10.82 -1.30 -10.82
C ASP A 142 -11.04 -0.23 -11.88
N THR A 143 -11.84 0.79 -11.58
CA THR A 143 -12.08 1.91 -12.51
C THR A 143 -10.82 2.76 -12.64
N TYR A 144 -10.23 3.15 -11.51
CA TYR A 144 -9.05 4.02 -11.46
C TYR A 144 -7.88 3.45 -12.27
N TYR A 145 -7.57 2.16 -12.09
CA TYR A 145 -6.46 1.49 -12.75
C TYR A 145 -6.79 0.88 -14.12
N ARG A 146 -8.06 0.90 -14.56
CA ARG A 146 -8.43 0.61 -15.96
C ARG A 146 -8.32 1.83 -16.86
N THR A 147 -8.42 3.03 -16.28
CA THR A 147 -8.30 4.31 -16.98
C THR A 147 -6.88 4.90 -16.96
N ALA A 148 -5.97 4.29 -16.19
CA ALA A 148 -4.57 4.65 -16.11
C ALA A 148 -3.77 4.04 -17.26
#